data_AF-A0A1T5FAQ6-F1
#
_entry.id   AF-A0A1T5FAQ6-F1
#
_cell.length_a   1.000
_cell.length_b   1.000
_cell.length_c   1.000
_cell.angle_alpha   90.00
_cell.angle_beta   90.00
_cell.angle_gamma   90.00
#
_symmetry.space_group_name_H-M   'P 1'
#
loop_
_entity.id
_entity.type
_entity.pdbx_description
1 polymer ?
#
loop_
_entity_poly.entity_id
_entity_poly.type
_entity_poly.pdbx_seq_one_letter_code
_entity_poly.pdbx_strand_id
1 'polypeptide(L)' 'MLHFEIDKLTNSIEHAATGEIFETLVLPLEALKLKSLGVRKWVFNWKKEIQPRRPA' A
#
# COMPACT_ATOMS: atom_id res chain seq x y z
N MET A 1 12.50 -3.15 -17.26
CA MET A 1 11.91 -2.16 -16.34
C MET A 1 10.41 -2.42 -16.35
N LEU A 2 9.78 -2.62 -15.19
CA LEU A 2 8.34 -2.89 -15.11
C LEU A 2 7.60 -1.54 -15.12
N HIS A 3 6.56 -1.42 -15.94
CA HIS A 3 5.74 -0.21 -16.06
C HIS A 3 4.38 -0.49 -15.45
N PHE A 4 4.10 0.15 -14.32
CA PHE A 4 2.82 0.03 -13.62
C PHE A 4 2.12 1.37 -13.56
N GLU A 5 0.80 1.36 -13.76
CA GLU A 5 -0.08 2.51 -13.57
C GLU A 5 -1.07 2.21 -12.45
N ILE A 6 -1.46 3.25 -11.71
CA ILE A 6 -2.42 3.16 -10.61
C ILE A 6 -3.60 4.03 -10.98
N ASP A 7 -4.74 3.40 -11.25
CA ASP A 7 -6.00 4.10 -11.40
C ASP A 7 -6.46 4.60 -10.02
N LYS A 8 -6.66 5.90 -9.88
CA LYS A 8 -6.99 6.54 -8.59
C LYS A 8 -8.49 6.46 -8.25
N LEU A 9 -9.34 6.16 -9.22
CA LEU A 9 -10.78 6.05 -9.02
C LEU A 9 -11.15 4.66 -8.49
N THR A 10 -10.56 3.62 -9.07
CA THR A 10 -10.80 2.22 -8.69
C THR A 10 -9.74 1.67 -7.74
N ASN A 11 -8.61 2.36 -7.60
CA ASN A 11 -7.42 1.86 -6.91
C ASN A 11 -6.92 0.53 -7.51
N SER A 12 -7.12 0.31 -8.81
CA SER A 12 -6.55 -0.83 -9.52
C SER A 12 -5.12 -0.55 -9.95
N ILE A 13 -4.27 -1.57 -9.84
CA ILE A 13 -2.90 -1.53 -10.36
C ILE A 13 -2.91 -2.25 -11.70
N GLU A 14 -2.37 -1.64 -12.73
CA GLU A 14 -2.29 -2.21 -14.08
C GLU A 14 -0.84 -2.28 -14.55
N HIS A 15 -0.47 -3.37 -15.21
CA HIS A 15 0.79 -3.45 -15.96
C HIS A 15 0.60 -2.86 -17.36
N ALA A 16 1.10 -1.65 -17.57
CA ALA A 16 0.85 -0.86 -18.79
C ALA A 16 1.33 -1.55 -20.08
N ALA A 17 2.31 -2.47 -20.00
CA ALA A 17 2.81 -3.18 -21.18
C ALA A 17 2.01 -4.43 -21.54
N THR A 18 1.22 -5.00 -20.61
CA THR A 18 0.44 -6.23 -20.86
C THR A 18 -1.07 -6.02 -20.74
N GLY A 19 -1.53 -4.92 -20.14
CA GLY A 19 -2.93 -4.69 -19.80
C GLY A 19 -3.44 -5.59 -18.67
N GLU A 20 -2.54 -6.23 -17.93
CA GLU A 20 -2.91 -7.08 -16.80
C GLU A 20 -3.30 -6.21 -15.61
N ILE A 21 -4.50 -6.45 -15.07
CA ILE A 21 -5.01 -5.77 -13.87
C ILE A 21 -4.79 -6.68 -12.67
N PHE A 22 -4.12 -6.16 -11.65
CA PHE A 22 -3.90 -6.86 -10.40
C PHE A 22 -5.01 -6.56 -9.40
N GLU A 23 -5.47 -7.62 -8.72
CA GLU A 23 -6.36 -7.46 -7.58
C GLU A 23 -5.65 -6.71 -6.45
N THR A 24 -6.32 -5.67 -5.93
CA THR A 24 -5.85 -4.91 -4.78
C THR A 24 -6.61 -5.31 -3.53
N LEU A 25 -5.86 -5.62 -2.46
CA LEU A 25 -6.43 -6.00 -1.17
C LEU A 25 -6.09 -4.94 -0.12
N VAL A 26 -7.11 -4.38 0.51
CA VAL A 26 -6.95 -3.47 1.65
C VAL A 26 -7.14 -4.27 2.93
N LEU A 27 -6.04 -4.57 3.62
CA LEU A 27 -6.05 -5.32 4.88
C LEU A 27 -5.83 -4.38 6.07
N PRO A 28 -6.65 -4.46 7.13
CA PRO A 28 -6.41 -3.72 8.35
C PRO A 28 -5.12 -4.22 9.01
N LEU A 29 -4.17 -3.31 9.22
CA LEU A 29 -2.89 -3.62 9.83
C LEU A 29 -2.95 -3.43 11.34
N GLU A 30 -2.88 -4.53 12.08
CA GLU A 30 -2.68 -4.49 13.53
C GLU A 30 -1.25 -4.12 13.88
N ALA A 31 -1.05 -3.25 14.88
CA ALA A 31 0.27 -2.78 15.29
C ALA A 31 1.24 -3.93 15.66
N LEU A 32 0.72 -5.05 16.17
CA LEU A 32 1.51 -6.24 16.52
C LEU A 32 2.12 -6.94 15.30
N LYS A 33 1.51 -6.79 14.10
CA LYS A 33 1.97 -7.40 12.85
C LYS A 33 2.98 -6.53 12.09
N LEU A 34 3.29 -5.33 12.55
CA LEU A 34 4.31 -4.48 11.91
C LEU A 34 5.68 -5.15 11.85
N LYS A 35 6.09 -5.87 12.91
CA LYS A 35 7.42 -6.50 12.96
C LYS A 35 7.66 -7.47 11.80
N SER A 36 6.62 -8.08 11.22
CA SER A 36 6.76 -9.02 10.08
C SER A 36 6.85 -8.33 8.72
N LEU A 37 6.48 -7.05 8.58
CA LEU A 37 6.42 -6.35 7.30
C LEU A 37 7.78 -5.84 6.76
N GLY A 38 8.90 -6.14 7.44
CA GLY A 38 10.22 -5.66 7.00
C GLY A 38 10.33 -4.13 6.98
N VAL A 39 9.56 -3.47 7.86
CA VAL A 39 9.31 -2.02 8.03
C VAL A 39 10.50 -1.11 7.75
N ARG A 40 11.73 -1.54 8.11
CA ARG A 40 12.96 -0.74 7.96
C ARG A 40 13.38 -0.51 6.51
N LYS A 41 12.91 -1.33 5.57
CA LYS A 41 13.21 -1.18 4.13
C LYS A 41 12.26 -0.21 3.43
N TRP A 42 11.18 0.19 4.10
CA TRP A 42 10.19 1.10 3.55
C TRP A 42 10.61 2.54 3.87
N VAL A 43 10.44 3.44 2.90
CA VAL A 43 10.63 4.89 3.08
C VAL A 43 9.51 5.54 3.93
N PHE A 44 8.50 4.76 4.31
CA PHE A 44 7.34 5.21 5.08
C PHE A 44 7.65 5.25 6.59
N ASN A 45 7.26 6.32 7.28
CA ASN A 45 7.36 6.37 8.75
C ASN A 45 6.14 5.71 9.39
N TRP A 46 6.18 4.38 9.47
CA TRP A 46 5.08 3.56 9.99
C TRP A 46 4.58 3.97 11.38
N LYS A 47 5.45 4.47 12.27
CA LYS A 47 5.02 4.93 13.61
C LYS A 47 4.08 6.14 13.56
N LYS A 48 4.20 6.98 12.54
CA LYS A 48 3.33 8.14 12.31
C LYS A 48 2.00 7.71 11.71
N GLU A 49 2.05 6.77 10.78
CA GLU A 49 0.95 6.44 9.87
C GLU A 49 -0.11 5.53 10.52
N ILE A 50 0.29 4.75 11.52
CA ILE A 50 -0.64 3.93 12.32
C ILE A 50 -1.35 4.72 13.43
N GLN A 51 -0.99 5.99 13.64
CA GLN A 51 -1.69 6.78 14.65
C GLN A 51 -3.12 7.02 14.17
N PRO A 52 -4.13 6.74 15.01
CA PRO A 52 -5.51 7.02 14.64
C PRO A 52 -5.61 8.51 14.30
N ARG A 53 -6.04 8.81 13.08
CA ARG A 53 -6.32 10.20 12.69
C ARG A 53 -7.39 10.71 13.64
N ARG A 54 -7.02 11.63 14.54
CA ARG A 54 -8.02 12.39 15.29
C ARG A 54 -8.79 13.22 14.28
N PRO A 55 -10.12 13.11 14.20
CA PRO A 55 -10.91 14.07 13.44
C PRO A 55 -10.66 15.45 14.05
N ALA A 56 -10.40 16.42 13.17
CA ALA A 56 -10.25 17.83 13.53
C ALA A 56 -11.58 18.42 14.03
#